data_AF-A0A953XTN1-F1
#
_entry.id   AF-A0A953XTN1-F1
#
_cell.length_a   1.000
_cell.length_b   1.000
_cell.length_c   1.000
_cell.angle_alpha   90.00
_cell.angle_beta   90.00
_cell.angle_gamma   90.00
#
_symmetry.space_group_name_H-M   'P 1'
#
loop_
_entity.id
_entity.type
_entity.pdbx_description
1 polymer ?
#
loop_
_entity_poly.entity_id
_entity_poly.type
_entity_poly.pdbx_seq_one_letter_code
_entity_poly.pdbx_strand_id
1 'polypeptide(L)'
;MTHHDIFDSLTRNAFDFLERGIAEFDKSPKYSVIHFCAAVEMLLKARLMKEHWSLIVSKPDQANLTKFMAGDFISVTLEDCRARIRDVAGEDIGDDAYNSFRALANHRNKMVHFFHQGLDSDEKVKAQIVAEHCRSWFHLHRLLNRWGGYFHDFGSEIAHADRAMKGHRKYLAAKFKALKPELDAARKAGSAPKACSACGFKAAIPDALDDQIASLRCLVCDHTETQVELKCPHCGESVVIANEGYATCEHCGEGIEPEHLVDALTDHAAAHIGIKDGDDSWEPANCGNCEGYHTVVRRGDHYFCANCFDISDGIEQCQWCNEYNTGDMEHSYSVGCSQCDGKVGWEKDD
;
A
#
# COMPACT_ATOMS: atom_id res chain seq x y z
N MET A 1 23.58 -23.67 4.69
CA MET A 1 22.77 -22.46 4.80
C MET A 1 21.34 -22.87 4.50
N THR A 2 20.48 -22.79 5.50
CA THR A 2 19.05 -23.12 5.37
C THR A 2 18.31 -21.96 4.68
N HIS A 3 17.08 -22.18 4.20
CA HIS A 3 16.24 -21.08 3.68
C HIS A 3 16.02 -19.98 4.73
N HIS A 4 15.94 -20.37 6.01
CA HIS A 4 15.84 -19.45 7.13
C HIS A 4 17.08 -18.54 7.24
N ASP A 5 18.29 -19.11 7.12
CA ASP A 5 19.54 -18.33 7.18
C ASP A 5 19.64 -17.31 6.03
N ILE A 6 19.14 -17.67 4.84
CA ILE A 6 19.14 -16.77 3.68
C ILE A 6 18.13 -15.64 3.87
N PHE A 7 16.93 -15.96 4.35
CA PHE A 7 15.92 -14.94 4.69
C PHE A 7 16.44 -13.97 5.74
N ASP A 8 17.01 -14.47 6.85
CA ASP A 8 17.56 -13.62 7.91
C ASP A 8 18.69 -12.73 7.37
N SER A 9 19.65 -13.30 6.63
CA SER A 9 20.75 -12.55 6.05
C SER A 9 20.29 -11.48 5.05
N LEU A 10 19.35 -11.81 4.17
CA LEU A 10 18.78 -10.86 3.20
C LEU A 10 18.07 -9.71 3.92
N THR A 11 17.28 -10.03 4.94
CA THR A 11 16.50 -9.05 5.70
C THR A 11 17.38 -8.12 6.52
N ARG A 12 18.40 -8.64 7.21
CA ARG A 12 19.40 -7.82 7.93
C ARG A 12 20.15 -6.89 6.99
N ASN A 13 20.55 -7.39 5.82
CA ASN A 13 21.23 -6.57 4.82
C ASN A 13 20.30 -5.46 4.29
N ALA A 14 19.00 -5.76 4.10
CA ALA A 14 18.03 -4.76 3.71
C ALA A 14 17.88 -3.64 4.76
N PHE A 15 17.85 -3.98 6.06
CA PHE A 15 17.84 -2.98 7.13
C PHE A 15 19.15 -2.20 7.24
N ASP A 16 20.32 -2.80 7.02
CA ASP A 16 21.60 -2.05 6.92
C ASP A 16 21.56 -1.03 5.78
N PHE A 17 21.06 -1.42 4.60
CA PHE A 17 20.83 -0.47 3.50
C PHE A 17 19.85 0.63 3.89
N LEU A 18 18.78 0.31 4.61
CA LEU A 18 17.80 1.30 5.04
C LEU A 18 18.43 2.31 6.00
N GLU A 19 19.14 1.84 7.02
CA GLU A 19 19.80 2.68 8.02
C GLU A 19 20.86 3.58 7.39
N ARG A 20 21.70 3.04 6.49
CA ARG A 20 22.67 3.83 5.73
C ARG A 20 21.98 4.84 4.83
N GLY A 21 20.91 4.42 4.14
CA GLY A 21 20.05 5.29 3.35
C GLY A 21 19.59 6.51 4.15
N ILE A 22 19.12 6.30 5.37
CA ILE A 22 18.63 7.38 6.22
C ILE A 22 19.80 8.25 6.75
N ALA A 23 20.87 7.63 7.24
CA ALA A 23 21.97 8.32 7.92
C ALA A 23 22.88 9.12 6.97
N GLU A 24 23.05 8.67 5.73
CA GLU A 24 23.95 9.30 4.76
C GLU A 24 23.34 10.51 4.05
N PHE A 25 22.04 10.78 4.23
CA PHE A 25 21.32 11.81 3.47
C PHE A 25 21.97 13.21 3.54
N ASP A 26 22.49 13.60 4.71
CA ASP A 26 23.22 14.87 4.88
C ASP A 26 24.57 14.91 4.14
N LYS A 27 25.26 13.77 4.07
CA LYS A 27 26.65 13.68 3.58
C LYS A 27 26.72 13.35 2.09
N SER A 28 25.82 12.50 1.64
CA SER A 28 25.72 12.07 0.25
C SER A 28 24.28 11.67 -0.08
N PRO A 29 23.41 12.66 -0.41
CA PRO A 29 22.03 12.38 -0.73
C PRO A 29 21.86 11.45 -1.95
N LYS A 30 22.86 11.38 -2.85
CA LYS A 30 22.90 10.39 -3.93
C LYS A 30 22.93 8.95 -3.40
N TYR A 31 23.87 8.62 -2.52
CA TYR A 31 23.98 7.26 -1.98
C TYR A 31 22.85 6.95 -1.02
N SER A 32 22.35 7.95 -0.29
CA SER A 32 21.15 7.82 0.53
C SER A 32 19.95 7.26 -0.26
N VAL A 33 19.63 7.84 -1.42
CA VAL A 33 18.52 7.37 -2.27
C VAL A 33 18.80 5.98 -2.84
N ILE A 34 20.04 5.70 -3.25
CA ILE A 34 20.42 4.37 -3.78
C ILE A 34 20.23 3.30 -2.70
N HIS A 35 20.74 3.53 -1.49
CA HIS A 35 20.63 2.60 -0.38
C HIS A 35 19.18 2.43 0.09
N PHE A 36 18.41 3.53 0.20
CA PHE A 36 17.00 3.46 0.57
C PHE A 36 16.17 2.66 -0.46
N CYS A 37 16.41 2.88 -1.76
CA CYS A 37 15.78 2.10 -2.83
C CYS A 37 16.15 0.61 -2.78
N ALA A 38 17.43 0.30 -2.56
CA ALA A 38 17.89 -1.08 -2.41
C ALA A 38 17.21 -1.78 -1.22
N ALA A 39 17.06 -1.08 -0.08
CA ALA A 39 16.38 -1.62 1.08
C ALA A 39 14.91 -1.98 0.80
N VAL A 40 14.15 -1.07 0.16
CA VAL A 40 12.76 -1.33 -0.24
C VAL A 40 12.69 -2.56 -1.15
N GLU A 41 13.49 -2.60 -2.22
CA GLU A 41 13.54 -3.73 -3.15
C GLU A 41 13.86 -5.05 -2.43
N MET A 42 14.81 -5.03 -1.48
CA MET A 42 15.25 -6.22 -0.77
C MET A 42 14.22 -6.72 0.24
N LEU A 43 13.48 -5.85 0.93
CA LEU A 43 12.43 -6.25 1.87
C LEU A 43 11.23 -6.89 1.16
N LEU A 44 10.84 -6.37 -0.02
CA LEU A 44 9.83 -7.01 -0.86
C LEU A 44 10.28 -8.41 -1.32
N LYS A 45 11.56 -8.56 -1.70
CA LYS A 45 12.15 -9.86 -2.06
C LYS A 45 12.24 -10.79 -0.86
N ALA A 46 12.52 -10.28 0.34
CA ALA A 46 12.51 -11.05 1.57
C ALA A 46 11.11 -11.62 1.87
N ARG A 47 10.04 -10.87 1.59
CA ARG A 47 8.67 -11.41 1.66
C ARG A 47 8.47 -12.60 0.71
N LEU A 48 8.94 -12.51 -0.54
CA LEU A 48 8.88 -13.64 -1.49
C LEU A 48 9.74 -14.84 -1.07
N MET A 49 10.88 -14.60 -0.42
CA MET A 49 11.75 -15.66 0.10
C MET A 49 11.03 -16.58 1.10
N LYS A 50 10.03 -16.06 1.81
CA LYS A 50 9.23 -16.85 2.75
C LYS A 50 8.32 -17.87 2.06
N GLU A 51 7.94 -17.63 0.81
CA GLU A 51 7.20 -18.60 -0.01
C GLU A 51 8.17 -19.58 -0.66
N HIS A 52 9.09 -19.08 -1.51
CA HIS A 52 10.13 -19.90 -2.13
C HIS A 52 11.26 -19.04 -2.73
N TRP A 53 12.50 -19.48 -2.59
CA TRP A 53 13.69 -18.72 -3.05
C TRP A 53 13.68 -18.42 -4.56
N SER A 54 13.14 -19.33 -5.38
CA SER A 54 13.10 -19.15 -6.85
C SER A 54 12.23 -17.96 -7.26
N LEU A 55 11.32 -17.51 -6.41
CA LEU A 55 10.48 -16.34 -6.68
C LEU A 55 11.27 -15.02 -6.68
N ILE A 56 12.52 -15.01 -6.21
CA ILE A 56 13.40 -13.83 -6.30
C ILE A 56 14.18 -13.81 -7.63
N VAL A 57 14.20 -14.92 -8.36
CA VAL A 57 14.82 -15.03 -9.70
C VAL A 57 13.81 -14.58 -10.76
N SER A 58 14.23 -13.79 -11.74
CA SER A 58 13.34 -13.23 -12.76
C SER A 58 12.55 -14.31 -13.51
N LYS A 59 13.18 -15.47 -13.77
CA LYS A 59 12.55 -16.65 -14.37
C LYS A 59 12.63 -17.85 -13.42
N PRO A 60 11.57 -18.13 -12.63
CA PRO A 60 11.56 -19.22 -11.65
C PRO A 60 11.79 -20.61 -12.27
N ASP A 61 11.33 -20.84 -13.48
CA ASP A 61 11.53 -22.08 -14.26
C ASP A 61 13.00 -22.32 -14.64
N GLN A 62 13.81 -21.26 -14.68
CA GLN A 62 15.25 -21.31 -14.96
C GLN A 62 16.09 -21.17 -13.69
N ALA A 63 15.45 -21.14 -12.52
CA ALA A 63 16.13 -20.91 -11.26
C ALA A 63 17.08 -22.09 -10.94
N ASN A 64 18.31 -21.77 -10.60
CA ASN A 64 19.32 -22.74 -10.22
C ASN A 64 19.85 -22.41 -8.82
N LEU A 65 19.71 -23.36 -7.88
CA LEU A 65 20.05 -23.13 -6.48
C LEU A 65 21.54 -22.79 -6.30
N THR A 66 22.45 -23.46 -7.00
CA THR A 66 23.89 -23.18 -6.90
C THR A 66 24.21 -21.76 -7.37
N LYS A 67 23.64 -21.33 -8.49
CA LYS A 67 23.79 -19.96 -9.00
C LYS A 67 23.19 -18.92 -8.06
N PHE A 68 22.00 -19.21 -7.52
CA PHE A 68 21.33 -18.36 -6.55
C PHE A 68 22.20 -18.14 -5.30
N MET A 69 22.74 -19.21 -4.72
CA MET A 69 23.64 -19.14 -3.56
C MET A 69 24.94 -18.39 -3.84
N ALA A 70 25.38 -18.33 -5.10
CA ALA A 70 26.55 -17.57 -5.54
C ALA A 70 26.23 -16.10 -5.87
N GLY A 71 24.96 -15.70 -5.85
CA GLY A 71 24.52 -14.37 -6.30
C GLY A 71 24.53 -14.19 -7.82
N ASP A 72 24.72 -15.27 -8.60
CA ASP A 72 24.75 -15.26 -10.06
C ASP A 72 23.34 -15.47 -10.64
N PHE A 73 22.46 -14.50 -10.45
CA PHE A 73 21.12 -14.55 -11.01
C PHE A 73 20.58 -13.17 -11.36
N ILE A 74 19.64 -13.14 -12.30
CA ILE A 74 18.84 -11.94 -12.59
C ILE A 74 17.70 -11.93 -11.59
N SER A 75 17.62 -10.89 -10.77
CA SER A 75 16.56 -10.74 -9.78
C SER A 75 15.28 -10.21 -10.41
N VAL A 76 14.14 -10.50 -9.77
CA VAL A 76 12.84 -9.92 -10.08
C VAL A 76 12.83 -8.39 -10.04
N THR A 77 11.99 -7.81 -10.90
CA THR A 77 11.67 -6.37 -10.89
C THR A 77 10.65 -6.04 -9.79
N LEU A 78 10.40 -4.75 -9.54
CA LEU A 78 9.35 -4.31 -8.61
C LEU A 78 7.95 -4.78 -9.05
N GLU A 79 7.69 -4.77 -10.36
CA GLU A 79 6.43 -5.24 -10.94
C GLU A 79 6.26 -6.75 -10.77
N ASP A 80 7.31 -7.53 -11.05
CA ASP A 80 7.34 -8.96 -10.76
C ASP A 80 7.12 -9.24 -9.26
N CYS A 81 7.72 -8.44 -8.38
CA CYS A 81 7.53 -8.57 -6.93
C CYS A 81 6.07 -8.37 -6.54
N ARG A 82 5.44 -7.28 -7.02
CA ARG A 82 4.03 -6.98 -6.71
C ARG A 82 3.12 -8.12 -7.19
N ALA A 83 3.26 -8.53 -8.45
CA ALA A 83 2.47 -9.62 -9.02
C ALA A 83 2.66 -10.93 -8.23
N ARG A 84 3.90 -11.32 -7.90
CA ARG A 84 4.15 -12.56 -7.15
C ARG A 84 3.65 -12.51 -5.70
N ILE A 85 3.74 -11.36 -5.04
CA ILE A 85 3.20 -11.20 -3.68
C ILE A 85 1.68 -11.38 -3.69
N ARG A 86 0.99 -10.84 -4.71
CA ARG A 86 -0.45 -11.06 -4.93
C ARG A 86 -0.77 -12.51 -5.28
N ASP A 87 -0.22 -13.00 -6.40
CA ASP A 87 -0.65 -14.25 -7.04
C ASP A 87 -0.17 -15.51 -6.30
N VAL A 88 0.96 -15.42 -5.57
CA VAL A 88 1.55 -16.58 -4.87
C VAL A 88 1.41 -16.45 -3.35
N ALA A 89 1.61 -15.26 -2.80
CA ALA A 89 1.62 -15.04 -1.37
C ALA A 89 0.24 -14.64 -0.80
N GLY A 90 -0.76 -14.43 -1.66
CA GLY A 90 -2.13 -14.05 -1.27
C GLY A 90 -2.22 -12.67 -0.61
N GLU A 91 -1.28 -11.78 -0.90
CA GLU A 91 -1.09 -10.49 -0.23
C GLU A 91 -1.01 -9.37 -1.26
N ASP A 92 -1.60 -8.20 -1.02
CA ASP A 92 -1.57 -7.11 -2.03
C ASP A 92 -0.63 -5.96 -1.67
N ILE A 93 0.04 -5.39 -2.67
CA ILE A 93 0.69 -4.09 -2.57
C ILE A 93 -0.17 -3.10 -3.36
N GLY A 94 -1.00 -2.34 -2.65
CA GLY A 94 -1.89 -1.36 -3.25
C GLY A 94 -1.16 -0.31 -4.09
N ASP A 95 -1.91 0.34 -4.99
CA ASP A 95 -1.33 1.23 -6.01
C ASP A 95 -0.54 2.39 -5.44
N ASP A 96 -0.98 3.00 -4.33
CA ASP A 96 -0.25 4.09 -3.69
C ASP A 96 1.14 3.65 -3.21
N ALA A 97 1.22 2.46 -2.58
CA ALA A 97 2.49 1.86 -2.17
C ALA A 97 3.38 1.56 -3.38
N TYR A 98 2.83 0.89 -4.39
CA TYR A 98 3.56 0.55 -5.62
C TYR A 98 4.07 1.81 -6.34
N ASN A 99 3.23 2.83 -6.50
CA ASN A 99 3.58 4.09 -7.16
C ASN A 99 4.67 4.85 -6.38
N SER A 100 4.60 4.83 -5.05
CA SER A 100 5.65 5.38 -4.18
C SER A 100 6.99 4.67 -4.39
N PHE A 101 7.01 3.34 -4.37
CA PHE A 101 8.24 2.55 -4.61
C PHE A 101 8.78 2.73 -6.03
N ARG A 102 7.89 2.81 -7.03
CA ARG A 102 8.25 3.05 -8.43
C ARG A 102 8.85 4.44 -8.64
N ALA A 103 8.31 5.46 -7.97
CA ALA A 103 8.87 6.82 -8.01
C ALA A 103 10.30 6.84 -7.46
N LEU A 104 10.54 6.15 -6.34
CA LEU A 104 11.86 5.98 -5.75
C LEU A 104 12.84 5.25 -6.68
N ALA A 105 12.41 4.14 -7.29
CA ALA A 105 13.21 3.38 -8.26
C ALA A 105 13.58 4.23 -9.49
N ASN A 106 12.64 5.02 -10.00
CA ASN A 106 12.87 5.96 -11.10
C ASN A 106 13.87 7.05 -10.70
N HIS A 107 13.78 7.57 -9.47
CA HIS A 107 14.72 8.57 -8.97
C HIS A 107 16.13 7.95 -8.82
N ARG A 108 16.24 6.74 -8.29
CA ARG A 108 17.51 5.98 -8.22
C ARG A 108 18.12 5.80 -9.61
N ASN A 109 17.34 5.35 -10.59
CA ASN A 109 17.83 5.19 -11.97
C ASN A 109 18.35 6.51 -12.53
N LYS A 110 17.62 7.60 -12.29
CA LYS A 110 18.09 8.92 -12.67
C LYS A 110 19.42 9.25 -11.99
N MET A 111 19.59 9.01 -10.69
CA MET A 111 20.82 9.32 -9.94
C MET A 111 22.04 8.46 -10.33
N VAL A 112 21.80 7.20 -10.71
CA VAL A 112 22.86 6.29 -11.16
C VAL A 112 23.34 6.68 -12.56
N HIS A 113 22.42 7.05 -13.46
CA HIS A 113 22.73 7.30 -14.87
C HIS A 113 22.97 8.76 -15.24
N PHE A 114 22.46 9.72 -14.47
CA PHE A 114 22.54 11.16 -14.77
C PHE A 114 23.08 11.97 -13.59
N PHE A 115 23.95 12.95 -13.87
CA PHE A 115 24.43 13.89 -12.86
C PHE A 115 23.27 14.82 -12.43
N HIS A 116 22.86 14.75 -11.16
CA HIS A 116 21.81 15.61 -10.62
C HIS A 116 22.43 16.91 -10.11
N GLN A 117 22.43 17.95 -10.95
CA GLN A 117 22.79 19.29 -10.52
C GLN A 117 21.85 19.74 -9.38
N GLY A 118 22.41 20.14 -8.24
CA GLY A 118 21.66 20.72 -7.12
C GLY A 118 21.39 19.80 -5.93
N LEU A 119 21.73 18.50 -5.98
CA LEU A 119 21.45 17.58 -4.85
C LEU A 119 22.13 17.99 -3.54
N ASP A 120 23.36 18.50 -3.63
CA ASP A 120 24.16 18.87 -2.46
C ASP A 120 23.81 20.28 -1.92
N SER A 121 23.28 21.16 -2.77
CA SER A 121 23.12 22.59 -2.49
C SER A 121 21.68 23.13 -2.52
N ASP A 122 20.71 22.39 -3.10
CA ASP A 122 19.31 22.82 -3.21
C ASP A 122 18.44 22.15 -2.14
N GLU A 123 18.06 22.93 -1.13
CA GLU A 123 17.18 22.50 -0.04
C GLU A 123 15.79 22.08 -0.52
N LYS A 124 15.29 22.58 -1.67
CA LYS A 124 14.01 22.13 -2.24
C LYS A 124 14.12 20.71 -2.81
N VAL A 125 15.24 20.40 -3.46
CA VAL A 125 15.51 19.04 -3.97
C VAL A 125 15.64 18.06 -2.80
N LYS A 126 16.36 18.45 -1.73
CA LYS A 126 16.44 17.63 -0.52
C LYS A 126 15.07 17.40 0.13
N ALA A 127 14.26 18.45 0.26
CA ALA A 127 12.91 18.33 0.80
C ALA A 127 12.02 17.40 -0.04
N GLN A 128 12.15 17.43 -1.37
CA GLN A 128 11.42 16.53 -2.27
C GLN A 128 11.84 15.06 -2.08
N ILE A 129 13.13 14.77 -2.00
CA ILE A 129 13.63 13.41 -1.77
C ILE A 129 13.15 12.89 -0.41
N VAL A 130 13.22 13.72 0.63
CA VAL A 130 12.74 13.34 1.96
C VAL A 130 11.24 13.09 1.97
N ALA A 131 10.45 13.88 1.24
CA ALA A 131 9.02 13.61 1.08
C ALA A 131 8.78 12.24 0.42
N GLU A 132 9.58 11.86 -0.57
CA GLU A 132 9.56 10.53 -1.18
C GLU A 132 9.95 9.43 -0.18
N HIS A 133 11.06 9.58 0.55
CA HIS A 133 11.46 8.63 1.58
C HIS A 133 10.40 8.45 2.67
N CYS A 134 9.77 9.54 3.15
CA CYS A 134 8.69 9.47 4.14
C CYS A 134 7.49 8.68 3.62
N ARG A 135 7.06 8.92 2.37
CA ARG A 135 5.96 8.17 1.75
C ARG A 135 6.31 6.69 1.55
N SER A 136 7.48 6.41 1.00
CA SER A 136 7.92 5.03 0.79
C SER A 136 8.10 4.28 2.11
N TRP A 137 8.67 4.91 3.14
CA TRP A 137 8.74 4.31 4.47
C TRP A 137 7.36 4.04 5.06
N PHE A 138 6.42 4.98 4.94
CA PHE A 138 5.05 4.78 5.43
C PHE A 138 4.42 3.50 4.86
N HIS A 139 4.45 3.34 3.53
CA HIS A 139 3.90 2.14 2.89
C HIS A 139 4.67 0.87 3.25
N LEU A 140 6.00 0.92 3.26
CA LEU A 140 6.83 -0.23 3.62
C LEU A 140 6.61 -0.66 5.08
N HIS A 141 6.55 0.28 6.01
CA HIS A 141 6.30 0.01 7.44
C HIS A 141 4.95 -0.68 7.66
N ARG A 142 3.91 -0.26 6.93
CA ARG A 142 2.60 -0.94 6.97
C ARG A 142 2.69 -2.38 6.47
N LEU A 143 3.34 -2.60 5.33
CA LEU A 143 3.56 -3.95 4.80
C LEU A 143 4.32 -4.83 5.80
N LEU A 144 5.37 -4.30 6.44
CA LEU A 144 6.15 -5.04 7.43
C LEU A 144 5.33 -5.40 8.68
N ASN A 145 4.44 -4.51 9.13
CA ASN A 145 3.53 -4.80 10.24
C ASN A 145 2.51 -5.87 9.86
N ARG A 146 1.93 -5.79 8.65
CA ARG A 146 1.00 -6.80 8.13
C ARG A 146 1.68 -8.16 7.99
N TRP A 147 2.93 -8.16 7.54
CA TRP A 147 3.79 -9.34 7.47
C TRP A 147 4.46 -9.70 8.81
N GLY A 148 3.89 -9.26 9.94
CA GLY A 148 4.46 -9.46 11.28
C GLY A 148 4.78 -10.92 11.60
N GLY A 149 3.96 -11.87 11.14
CA GLY A 149 4.25 -13.31 11.29
C GLY A 149 5.59 -13.73 10.68
N TYR A 150 6.05 -13.03 9.63
CA TYR A 150 7.31 -13.30 8.94
C TYR A 150 8.46 -12.42 9.43
N PHE A 151 8.17 -11.17 9.83
CA PHE A 151 9.19 -10.16 10.17
C PHE A 151 9.30 -9.86 11.68
N HIS A 152 8.61 -10.60 12.55
CA HIS A 152 8.60 -10.34 14.00
C HIS A 152 10.00 -10.25 14.62
N ASP A 153 10.95 -11.08 14.18
CA ASP A 153 12.34 -11.09 14.65
C ASP A 153 13.11 -9.79 14.34
N PHE A 154 12.59 -8.95 13.43
CA PHE A 154 13.17 -7.66 13.02
C PHE A 154 12.45 -6.46 13.64
N GLY A 155 11.59 -6.67 14.64
CA GLY A 155 10.83 -5.59 15.28
C GLY A 155 11.71 -4.44 15.82
N SER A 156 12.92 -4.75 16.29
CA SER A 156 13.89 -3.72 16.72
C SER A 156 14.37 -2.83 15.59
N GLU A 157 14.71 -3.43 14.45
CA GLU A 157 15.19 -2.77 13.23
C GLU A 157 14.07 -1.92 12.62
N ILE A 158 12.85 -2.45 12.55
CA ILE A 158 11.66 -1.71 12.11
C ILE A 158 11.44 -0.46 12.99
N ALA A 159 11.45 -0.63 14.31
CA ALA A 159 11.27 0.47 15.25
C ALA A 159 12.43 1.48 15.21
N HIS A 160 13.65 1.02 14.93
CA HIS A 160 14.81 1.89 14.74
C HIS A 160 14.68 2.75 13.49
N ALA A 161 14.37 2.12 12.34
CA ALA A 161 14.14 2.82 11.09
C ALA A 161 13.02 3.87 11.20
N ASP A 162 11.92 3.55 11.88
CA ASP A 162 10.82 4.51 12.12
C ASP A 162 11.29 5.74 12.90
N ARG A 163 12.08 5.53 13.97
CA ARG A 163 12.67 6.65 14.73
C ARG A 163 13.65 7.46 13.89
N ALA A 164 14.48 6.80 13.09
CA ALA A 164 15.48 7.46 12.25
C ALA A 164 14.81 8.32 11.16
N MET A 165 13.75 7.81 10.53
CA MET A 165 12.94 8.53 9.54
C MET A 165 12.30 9.79 10.09
N LYS A 166 11.86 9.80 11.36
CA LYS A 166 11.37 11.01 12.03
C LYS A 166 12.42 12.13 12.08
N GLY A 167 13.71 11.79 12.10
CA GLY A 167 14.82 12.74 12.03
C GLY A 167 14.88 13.56 10.73
N HIS A 168 14.33 13.03 9.63
CA HIS A 168 14.29 13.73 8.34
C HIS A 168 13.24 14.86 8.29
N ARG A 169 12.35 14.95 9.29
CA ARG A 169 11.36 16.05 9.37
C ARG A 169 11.96 17.45 9.26
N LYS A 170 13.24 17.62 9.65
CA LYS A 170 13.96 18.90 9.55
C LYS A 170 13.97 19.48 8.11
N TYR A 171 14.07 18.64 7.08
CA TYR A 171 14.10 19.11 5.68
C TYR A 171 12.72 19.58 5.19
N LEU A 172 11.65 19.03 5.76
CA LEU A 172 10.28 19.39 5.41
C LEU A 172 9.76 20.59 6.21
N ALA A 173 10.45 21.00 7.28
CA ALA A 173 10.01 22.08 8.16
C ALA A 173 9.90 23.43 7.43
N ALA A 174 10.82 23.74 6.51
CA ALA A 174 10.76 24.96 5.72
C ALA A 174 9.56 24.96 4.76
N LYS A 175 9.31 23.81 4.07
CA LYS A 175 8.13 23.62 3.20
C LYS A 175 6.84 23.78 4.01
N PHE A 176 6.73 23.12 5.17
CA PHE A 176 5.58 23.26 6.06
C PHE A 176 5.35 24.69 6.53
N LYS A 177 6.41 25.41 6.93
CA LYS A 177 6.31 26.82 7.34
C LYS A 177 5.83 27.71 6.19
N ALA A 178 6.30 27.46 4.98
CA ALA A 178 5.88 28.20 3.79
C ALA A 178 4.39 27.98 3.45
N LEU A 179 3.84 26.81 3.77
CA LEU A 179 2.43 26.43 3.52
C LEU A 179 1.42 27.07 4.49
N LYS A 180 1.85 27.97 5.37
CA LYS A 180 0.96 28.63 6.35
C LYS A 180 -0.25 29.31 5.69
N PRO A 181 -0.11 30.07 4.58
CA PRO A 181 -1.25 30.69 3.92
C PRO A 181 -2.27 29.68 3.39
N GLU A 182 -1.84 28.60 2.73
CA GLU A 182 -2.71 27.56 2.21
C GLU A 182 -3.43 26.81 3.34
N LEU A 183 -2.71 26.48 4.43
CA LEU A 183 -3.31 25.84 5.60
C LEU A 183 -4.32 26.74 6.32
N ASP A 184 -4.05 28.05 6.40
CA ASP A 184 -4.98 29.02 6.99
C ASP A 184 -6.21 29.22 6.08
N ALA A 185 -6.05 29.15 4.75
CA ALA A 185 -7.16 29.16 3.81
C ALA A 185 -8.04 27.89 3.94
N ALA A 186 -7.43 26.70 4.02
CA ALA A 186 -8.16 25.44 4.22
C ALA A 186 -8.98 25.46 5.53
N ARG A 187 -8.41 25.98 6.63
CA ARG A 187 -9.14 26.16 7.90
C ARG A 187 -10.34 27.08 7.77
N LYS A 188 -10.20 28.19 7.03
CA LYS A 188 -11.30 29.13 6.78
C LYS A 188 -12.39 28.51 5.90
N ALA A 189 -12.03 27.58 5.03
CA ALA A 189 -12.96 26.81 4.20
C ALA A 189 -13.67 25.67 4.96
N GLY A 190 -13.39 25.47 6.25
CA GLY A 190 -14.02 24.45 7.09
C GLY A 190 -13.26 23.14 7.20
N SER A 191 -12.19 22.94 6.41
CA SER A 191 -11.34 21.77 6.54
C SER A 191 -10.43 21.90 7.77
N ALA A 192 -10.31 20.84 8.57
CA ALA A 192 -9.37 20.77 9.66
C ALA A 192 -8.13 19.95 9.24
N PRO A 193 -6.97 20.57 8.92
CA PRO A 193 -5.79 19.82 8.56
C PRO A 193 -5.41 18.83 9.66
N LYS A 194 -5.25 17.55 9.32
CA LYS A 194 -4.84 16.48 10.22
C LYS A 194 -3.33 16.26 10.16
N ALA A 195 -2.78 15.53 11.13
CA ALA A 195 -1.41 15.06 11.08
C ALA A 195 -1.28 14.02 9.95
N CYS A 196 -0.33 14.25 9.03
CA CYS A 196 -0.03 13.31 7.96
C CYS A 196 0.64 12.06 8.55
N SER A 197 0.14 10.88 8.20
CA SER A 197 0.68 9.59 8.64
C SER A 197 2.11 9.32 8.13
N ALA A 198 2.47 9.84 6.95
CA ALA A 198 3.80 9.66 6.37
C ALA A 198 4.86 10.62 6.93
N CYS A 199 4.61 11.94 6.90
CA CYS A 199 5.60 12.93 7.32
C CYS A 199 5.41 13.46 8.76
N GLY A 200 4.22 13.29 9.34
CA GLY A 200 3.86 13.76 10.69
C GLY A 200 3.43 15.22 10.80
N PHE A 201 3.54 16.02 9.75
CA PHE A 201 3.11 17.43 9.79
C PHE A 201 1.59 17.55 9.76
N LYS A 202 1.03 18.53 10.49
CA LYS A 202 -0.39 18.88 10.48
C LYS A 202 -0.78 19.62 9.20
N ALA A 203 -0.70 18.90 8.08
CA ALA A 203 -0.84 19.40 6.72
C ALA A 203 -1.59 18.44 5.79
N ALA A 204 -2.20 17.38 6.33
CA ALA A 204 -3.10 16.51 5.57
C ALA A 204 -4.47 17.19 5.49
N ILE A 205 -4.86 17.63 4.29
CA ILE A 205 -6.16 18.26 4.06
C ILE A 205 -7.17 17.14 3.78
N PRO A 206 -8.20 16.99 4.62
CA PRO A 206 -9.28 16.05 4.35
C PRO A 206 -10.20 16.59 3.26
N ASP A 207 -10.64 15.70 2.39
CA ASP A 207 -11.70 15.86 1.41
C ASP A 207 -12.71 14.74 1.67
N ALA A 208 -13.87 15.09 2.21
CA ALA A 208 -14.86 14.13 2.66
C ALA A 208 -15.59 13.54 1.44
N LEU A 209 -15.57 12.22 1.31
CA LEU A 209 -16.40 11.51 0.34
C LEU A 209 -17.81 11.36 0.88
N ASP A 210 -17.93 11.01 2.16
CA ASP A 210 -19.18 10.97 2.90
C ASP A 210 -18.95 11.22 4.41
N ASP A 211 -19.89 10.81 5.25
CA ASP A 211 -19.85 10.99 6.70
C ASP A 211 -18.79 10.15 7.42
N GLN A 212 -18.35 9.03 6.82
CA GLN A 212 -17.41 8.07 7.41
C GLN A 212 -16.11 7.98 6.61
N ILE A 213 -16.14 8.30 5.32
CA ILE A 213 -15.01 8.14 4.40
C ILE A 213 -14.48 9.50 3.96
N ALA A 214 -13.17 9.70 4.11
CA ALA A 214 -12.48 10.89 3.63
C ALA A 214 -11.15 10.53 2.97
N SER A 215 -10.84 11.16 1.85
CA SER A 215 -9.48 11.17 1.33
C SER A 215 -8.70 12.30 1.99
N LEU A 216 -7.41 12.10 2.19
CA LEU A 216 -6.52 13.09 2.77
C LEU A 216 -5.35 13.29 1.84
N ARG A 217 -5.00 14.55 1.58
CA ARG A 217 -3.79 14.90 0.84
C ARG A 217 -2.88 15.79 1.65
N CYS A 218 -1.65 15.35 1.87
CA CYS A 218 -0.65 16.13 2.58
C CYS A 218 0.01 17.17 1.68
N LEU A 219 -0.13 18.46 2.00
CA LEU A 219 0.54 19.54 1.25
C LEU A 219 2.07 19.55 1.41
N VAL A 220 2.61 18.85 2.43
CA VAL A 220 4.06 18.79 2.69
C VAL A 220 4.75 17.69 1.90
N CYS A 221 4.25 16.45 1.97
CA CYS A 221 4.90 15.31 1.33
C CYS A 221 4.11 14.73 0.16
N ASP A 222 2.95 15.29 -0.17
CA ASP A 222 2.06 14.79 -1.21
C ASP A 222 1.61 13.34 -0.97
N HIS A 223 1.62 12.91 0.30
CA HIS A 223 1.04 11.64 0.74
C HIS A 223 -0.47 11.73 0.63
N THR A 224 -1.07 10.73 -0.01
CA THR A 224 -2.51 10.53 -0.05
C THR A 224 -2.87 9.35 0.82
N GLU A 225 -4.01 9.45 1.50
CA GLU A 225 -4.60 8.28 2.15
C GLU A 225 -6.11 8.39 2.21
N THR A 226 -6.78 7.25 2.11
CA THR A 226 -8.22 7.17 2.36
C THR A 226 -8.43 6.69 3.79
N GLN A 227 -9.24 7.42 4.56
CA GLN A 227 -9.59 7.11 5.94
C GLN A 227 -11.05 6.74 6.05
N VAL A 228 -11.34 5.71 6.84
CA VAL A 228 -12.67 5.28 7.25
C VAL A 228 -12.78 5.44 8.76
N GLU A 229 -13.75 6.22 9.23
CA GLU A 229 -14.11 6.36 10.63
C GLU A 229 -15.30 5.43 10.95
N LEU A 230 -15.10 4.53 11.91
CA LEU A 230 -16.16 3.61 12.37
C LEU A 230 -16.06 3.35 13.88
N LYS A 231 -17.05 2.64 14.41
CA LYS A 231 -16.98 2.06 15.76
C LYS A 231 -16.31 0.69 15.69
N CYS A 232 -15.31 0.47 16.53
CA CYS A 232 -14.66 -0.83 16.63
C CYS A 232 -15.72 -1.92 16.93
N PRO A 233 -15.79 -3.00 16.13
CA PRO A 233 -16.79 -4.06 16.30
C PRO A 233 -16.64 -4.79 17.64
N HIS A 234 -15.44 -4.78 18.23
CA HIS A 234 -15.12 -5.52 19.45
C HIS A 234 -15.35 -4.73 20.73
N CYS A 235 -15.11 -3.41 20.72
CA CYS A 235 -15.19 -2.57 21.93
C CYS A 235 -16.10 -1.34 21.81
N GLY A 236 -16.60 -1.01 20.61
CA GLY A 236 -17.50 0.13 20.38
C GLY A 236 -16.84 1.51 20.39
N GLU A 237 -15.53 1.59 20.64
CA GLU A 237 -14.80 2.87 20.59
C GLU A 237 -14.60 3.36 19.16
N SER A 238 -14.53 4.67 18.98
CA SER A 238 -14.25 5.25 17.65
C SER A 238 -12.82 4.93 17.21
N VAL A 239 -12.69 4.45 15.98
CA VAL A 239 -11.40 4.14 15.35
C VAL A 239 -11.35 4.71 13.93
N VAL A 240 -10.14 5.01 13.48
CA VAL A 240 -9.88 5.44 12.09
C VAL A 240 -8.98 4.39 11.43
N ILE A 241 -9.47 3.80 10.36
CA ILE A 241 -8.73 2.86 9.52
C ILE A 241 -8.27 3.61 8.27
N ALA A 242 -7.06 3.35 7.80
CA ALA A 242 -6.49 4.07 6.65
C ALA A 242 -5.93 3.09 5.61
N ASN A 243 -6.17 3.40 4.33
CA ASN A 243 -5.64 2.78 3.11
C ASN A 243 -5.96 1.31 2.83
N GLU A 244 -6.39 0.52 3.81
CA GLU A 244 -6.78 -0.87 3.61
C GLU A 244 -7.72 -1.32 4.74
N GLY A 245 -8.46 -2.40 4.51
CA GLY A 245 -9.48 -2.95 5.40
C GLY A 245 -8.97 -3.71 6.62
N TYR A 246 -7.65 -3.74 6.82
CA TYR A 246 -7.02 -4.40 7.94
C TYR A 246 -6.46 -3.39 8.93
N ALA A 247 -6.81 -3.53 10.20
CA ALA A 247 -6.25 -2.73 11.28
C ALA A 247 -6.21 -3.49 12.59
N THR A 248 -5.46 -2.96 13.56
CA THR A 248 -5.55 -3.38 14.96
C THR A 248 -6.14 -2.23 15.75
N CYS A 249 -7.17 -2.50 16.54
CA CYS A 249 -7.81 -1.48 17.36
C CYS A 249 -6.84 -0.94 18.42
N GLU A 250 -6.62 0.38 18.46
CA GLU A 250 -5.74 1.01 19.45
C GLU A 250 -6.28 0.94 20.90
N HIS A 251 -7.57 0.68 21.08
CA HIS A 251 -8.24 0.64 22.39
C HIS A 251 -8.29 -0.76 23.01
N CYS A 252 -8.52 -1.80 22.21
CA CYS A 252 -8.66 -3.19 22.69
C CYS A 252 -7.60 -4.16 22.16
N GLY A 253 -6.85 -3.80 21.12
CA GLY A 253 -5.83 -4.65 20.52
C GLY A 253 -6.36 -5.76 19.59
N GLU A 254 -7.67 -5.87 19.41
CA GLU A 254 -8.28 -6.85 18.51
C GLU A 254 -8.12 -6.45 17.03
N GLY A 255 -8.07 -7.47 16.17
CA GLY A 255 -8.00 -7.30 14.72
C GLY A 255 -9.31 -6.80 14.14
N ILE A 256 -9.23 -5.86 13.20
CA ILE A 256 -10.33 -5.41 12.37
C ILE A 256 -10.02 -5.86 10.95
N GLU A 257 -10.95 -6.58 10.36
CA GLU A 257 -10.85 -7.18 9.03
C GLU A 257 -11.90 -6.58 8.08
N PRO A 258 -11.72 -6.70 6.74
CA PRO A 258 -12.59 -6.05 5.75
C PRO A 258 -14.09 -6.32 5.94
N GLU A 259 -14.47 -7.52 6.36
CA GLU A 259 -15.86 -7.89 6.66
C GLU A 259 -16.51 -7.01 7.74
N HIS A 260 -15.74 -6.57 8.74
CA HIS A 260 -16.23 -5.65 9.76
C HIS A 260 -16.49 -4.24 9.18
N LEU A 261 -15.70 -3.83 8.19
CA LEU A 261 -15.92 -2.56 7.49
C LEU A 261 -17.12 -2.67 6.54
N VAL A 262 -17.29 -3.81 5.86
CA VAL A 262 -18.49 -4.07 5.04
C VAL A 262 -19.74 -3.92 5.91
N ASP A 263 -19.78 -4.59 7.07
CA ASP A 263 -20.92 -4.51 7.98
C ASP A 263 -21.16 -3.09 8.51
N ALA A 264 -20.10 -2.38 8.91
CA ALA A 264 -20.21 -1.03 9.45
C ALA A 264 -20.62 0.03 8.42
N LEU A 265 -20.16 -0.11 7.18
CA LEU A 265 -20.40 0.87 6.10
C LEU A 265 -21.70 0.64 5.35
N THR A 266 -22.28 -0.57 5.43
CA THR A 266 -23.52 -0.90 4.73
C THR A 266 -24.73 -0.29 5.45
N ASP A 267 -25.54 0.48 4.73
CA ASP A 267 -26.90 0.79 5.19
C ASP A 267 -27.79 -0.45 4.98
N HIS A 268 -27.81 -1.33 5.97
CA HIS A 268 -28.55 -2.60 5.93
C HIS A 268 -30.05 -2.42 5.64
N ALA A 269 -30.65 -1.32 6.07
CA ALA A 269 -32.06 -1.06 5.82
C ALA A 269 -32.29 -0.67 4.35
N ALA A 270 -31.47 0.24 3.82
CA ALA A 270 -31.53 0.63 2.42
C ALA A 270 -31.19 -0.54 1.49
N ALA A 271 -30.15 -1.32 1.80
CA ALA A 271 -29.76 -2.51 1.04
C ALA A 271 -30.90 -3.55 1.00
N HIS A 272 -31.51 -3.85 2.14
CA HIS A 272 -32.64 -4.79 2.19
C HIS A 272 -33.83 -4.33 1.33
N ILE A 273 -34.16 -3.04 1.36
CA ILE A 273 -35.26 -2.49 0.57
C ILE A 273 -34.90 -2.52 -0.93
N GLY A 274 -33.70 -2.05 -1.29
CA GLY A 274 -33.23 -1.99 -2.67
C GLY A 274 -33.22 -3.36 -3.34
N ILE A 275 -32.59 -4.35 -2.71
CA ILE A 275 -32.54 -5.74 -3.23
C ILE A 275 -33.96 -6.29 -3.42
N LYS A 276 -34.85 -6.07 -2.45
CA LYS A 276 -36.24 -6.55 -2.53
C LYS A 276 -37.01 -5.91 -3.69
N ASP A 277 -36.69 -4.66 -4.02
CA ASP A 277 -37.30 -3.93 -5.14
C ASP A 277 -36.61 -4.23 -6.49
N GLY A 278 -35.60 -5.10 -6.51
CA GLY A 278 -34.84 -5.50 -7.70
C GLY A 278 -33.81 -4.47 -8.14
N ASP A 279 -33.33 -3.64 -7.22
CA ASP A 279 -32.22 -2.72 -7.46
C ASP A 279 -30.88 -3.43 -7.24
N ASP A 280 -30.35 -3.98 -8.35
CA ASP A 280 -29.07 -4.70 -8.40
C ASP A 280 -27.88 -3.91 -7.86
N SER A 281 -27.99 -2.58 -7.78
CA SER A 281 -26.91 -1.71 -7.26
C SER A 281 -26.60 -1.92 -5.77
N TRP A 282 -27.47 -2.64 -5.05
CA TRP A 282 -27.28 -3.02 -3.63
C TRP A 282 -26.80 -4.46 -3.43
N GLU A 283 -26.69 -5.24 -4.49
CA GLU A 283 -26.24 -6.63 -4.39
C GLU A 283 -24.76 -6.71 -3.96
N PRO A 284 -24.36 -7.77 -3.23
CA PRO A 284 -22.96 -7.99 -2.88
C PRO A 284 -22.06 -8.00 -4.12
N ALA A 285 -20.97 -7.23 -4.07
CA ALA A 285 -20.06 -7.09 -5.20
C ALA A 285 -18.60 -7.36 -4.80
N ASN A 286 -17.86 -7.90 -5.77
CA ASN A 286 -16.44 -8.19 -5.67
C ASN A 286 -15.61 -7.01 -6.16
N CYS A 287 -14.42 -6.83 -5.61
CA CYS A 287 -13.53 -5.76 -6.04
C CYS A 287 -12.67 -6.20 -7.22
N GLY A 288 -12.75 -5.50 -8.35
CA GLY A 288 -11.92 -5.76 -9.52
C GLY A 288 -10.43 -5.39 -9.34
N ASN A 289 -10.11 -4.51 -8.39
CA ASN A 289 -8.73 -4.07 -8.16
C ASN A 289 -7.93 -5.06 -7.29
N CYS A 290 -8.49 -5.46 -6.14
CA CYS A 290 -7.83 -6.37 -5.21
C CYS A 290 -8.37 -7.80 -5.27
N GLU A 291 -9.32 -8.09 -6.16
CA GLU A 291 -9.98 -9.40 -6.31
C GLU A 291 -10.69 -9.87 -5.02
N GLY A 292 -11.07 -8.92 -4.16
CA GLY A 292 -11.72 -9.19 -2.87
C GLY A 292 -13.14 -9.72 -3.06
N TYR A 293 -13.47 -10.82 -2.38
CA TYR A 293 -14.79 -11.44 -2.43
C TYR A 293 -15.80 -10.69 -1.56
N HIS A 294 -16.88 -10.17 -2.15
CA HIS A 294 -17.96 -9.42 -1.46
C HIS A 294 -17.47 -8.29 -0.55
N THR A 295 -16.37 -7.64 -0.93
CA THR A 295 -15.76 -6.56 -0.14
C THR A 295 -16.25 -5.17 -0.55
N VAL A 296 -17.16 -5.05 -1.51
CA VAL A 296 -17.59 -3.75 -2.06
C VAL A 296 -18.93 -3.33 -1.44
N VAL A 297 -18.98 -2.10 -0.94
CA VAL A 297 -20.17 -1.47 -0.36
C VAL A 297 -20.59 -0.25 -1.17
N ARG A 298 -21.90 -0.10 -1.38
CA ARG A 298 -22.45 1.11 -2.01
C ARG A 298 -22.44 2.27 -1.02
N ARG A 299 -21.94 3.43 -1.45
CA ARG A 299 -21.87 4.68 -0.67
C ARG A 299 -22.42 5.82 -1.53
N GLY A 300 -23.74 6.04 -1.46
CA GLY A 300 -24.41 7.00 -2.35
C GLY A 300 -24.30 6.59 -3.82
N ASP A 301 -23.59 7.40 -4.61
CA ASP A 301 -23.41 7.21 -6.06
C ASP A 301 -22.09 6.49 -6.43
N HIS A 302 -21.30 6.05 -5.44
CA HIS A 302 -20.06 5.32 -5.67
C HIS A 302 -20.04 3.98 -4.92
N TYR A 303 -19.10 3.14 -5.30
CA TYR A 303 -18.82 1.84 -4.70
C TYR A 303 -17.45 1.89 -4.05
N PHE A 304 -17.38 1.51 -2.78
CA PHE A 304 -16.16 1.54 -1.99
C PHE A 304 -15.75 0.12 -1.61
N CYS A 305 -14.51 -0.25 -1.91
CA CYS A 305 -13.96 -1.54 -1.47
C CYS A 305 -13.48 -1.44 -0.02
N ALA A 306 -14.16 -2.13 0.89
CA ALA A 306 -13.77 -2.24 2.29
C ALA A 306 -12.41 -2.93 2.52
N ASN A 307 -11.84 -3.60 1.50
CA ASN A 307 -10.54 -4.27 1.60
C ASN A 307 -9.36 -3.40 1.14
N CYS A 308 -9.41 -2.84 -0.07
CA CYS A 308 -8.29 -2.04 -0.62
C CYS A 308 -8.58 -0.53 -0.71
N PHE A 309 -9.77 -0.10 -0.29
CA PHE A 309 -10.25 1.29 -0.31
C PHE A 309 -10.32 1.91 -1.71
N ASP A 310 -10.33 1.07 -2.73
CA ASP A 310 -10.61 1.45 -4.11
C ASP A 310 -12.05 1.95 -4.25
N ILE A 311 -12.24 2.94 -5.14
CA ILE A 311 -13.54 3.56 -5.38
C ILE A 311 -13.89 3.39 -6.86
N SER A 312 -15.06 2.83 -7.12
CA SER A 312 -15.62 2.64 -8.46
C SER A 312 -16.91 3.43 -8.64
N ASP A 313 -17.19 3.84 -9.87
CA ASP A 313 -18.42 4.51 -10.27
C ASP A 313 -19.58 3.53 -10.54
N GLY A 314 -19.30 2.22 -10.54
CA GLY A 314 -20.29 1.20 -10.90
C GLY A 314 -19.90 -0.23 -10.53
N ILE A 315 -20.88 -1.12 -10.66
CA ILE A 315 -20.71 -2.57 -10.67
C ILE A 315 -21.30 -3.16 -11.95
N GLU A 316 -20.70 -4.24 -12.42
CA GLU A 316 -21.15 -5.02 -13.57
C GLU A 316 -21.33 -6.48 -13.17
N GLN A 317 -22.23 -7.18 -13.84
CA GLN A 317 -22.49 -8.59 -13.57
C GLN A 317 -21.63 -9.48 -14.46
N CYS A 318 -20.91 -10.43 -13.85
CA CYS A 318 -20.21 -11.48 -14.58
C CYS A 318 -21.22 -12.36 -15.34
N GLN A 319 -21.04 -12.51 -16.65
CA GLN A 319 -21.97 -13.26 -17.51
C GLN A 319 -21.88 -14.79 -17.31
N TRP A 320 -20.90 -15.28 -16.55
CA TRP A 320 -20.74 -16.71 -16.24
C TRP A 320 -21.29 -17.08 -14.85
N CYS A 321 -20.75 -16.48 -13.78
CA CYS A 321 -21.15 -16.81 -12.41
C CYS A 321 -22.30 -15.94 -11.88
N ASN A 322 -22.69 -14.87 -12.58
CA ASN A 322 -23.71 -13.89 -12.18
C ASN A 322 -23.36 -13.04 -10.94
N GLU A 323 -22.13 -13.16 -10.43
CA GLU A 323 -21.61 -12.29 -9.37
C GLU A 323 -21.38 -10.87 -9.88
N TYR A 324 -21.59 -9.88 -9.02
CA TYR A 324 -21.28 -8.48 -9.31
C TYR A 324 -19.82 -8.16 -9.05
N ASN A 325 -19.24 -7.25 -9.83
CA ASN A 325 -17.84 -6.87 -9.76
C ASN A 325 -17.64 -5.40 -10.14
N THR A 326 -16.66 -4.71 -9.54
CA THR A 326 -16.26 -3.35 -9.96
C THR A 326 -15.30 -3.32 -11.13
N GLY A 327 -14.76 -4.48 -11.54
CA GLY A 327 -13.92 -4.64 -12.71
C GLY A 327 -14.72 -4.73 -14.01
N ASP A 328 -14.00 -4.65 -15.12
CA ASP A 328 -14.55 -4.80 -16.47
C ASP A 328 -15.06 -6.22 -16.71
N MET A 329 -16.36 -6.39 -16.94
CA MET A 329 -16.98 -7.70 -17.20
C MET A 329 -17.14 -7.98 -18.70
N GLU A 330 -16.49 -7.21 -19.59
CA GLU A 330 -16.43 -7.51 -21.02
C GLU A 330 -15.84 -8.92 -21.23
N HIS A 331 -16.55 -9.75 -22.00
CA HIS A 331 -16.19 -11.15 -22.27
C HIS A 331 -16.17 -12.10 -21.06
N SER A 332 -16.69 -11.69 -19.90
CA SER A 332 -16.72 -12.50 -18.67
C SER A 332 -17.44 -13.84 -18.81
N TYR A 333 -18.32 -14.02 -19.79
CA TYR A 333 -18.88 -15.34 -20.11
C TYR A 333 -17.80 -16.36 -20.49
N SER A 334 -16.82 -15.92 -21.28
CA SER A 334 -15.76 -16.78 -21.81
C SER A 334 -14.61 -16.94 -20.82
N VAL A 335 -14.11 -15.82 -20.28
CA VAL A 335 -12.88 -15.78 -19.46
C VAL A 335 -13.13 -15.68 -17.96
N GLY A 336 -14.39 -15.53 -17.54
CA GLY A 336 -14.76 -15.42 -16.15
C GLY A 336 -14.53 -14.03 -15.57
N CYS A 337 -14.45 -13.98 -14.24
CA CYS A 337 -14.12 -12.79 -13.47
C CYS A 337 -13.07 -13.17 -12.42
N SER A 338 -12.75 -12.28 -11.48
CA SER A 338 -11.79 -12.60 -10.41
C SER A 338 -12.22 -13.76 -9.49
N GLN A 339 -13.47 -14.23 -9.58
CA GLN A 339 -14.04 -15.29 -8.73
C GLN A 339 -14.43 -16.55 -9.51
N CYS A 340 -14.23 -16.60 -10.83
CA CYS A 340 -14.53 -17.79 -11.63
C CYS A 340 -13.73 -17.82 -12.92
N ASP A 341 -13.50 -19.02 -13.48
CA ASP A 341 -12.70 -19.19 -14.70
C ASP A 341 -13.48 -19.03 -16.02
N GLY A 342 -14.76 -18.67 -15.93
CA GLY A 342 -15.65 -18.59 -17.09
C GLY A 342 -15.89 -19.93 -17.77
N LYS A 343 -16.50 -19.89 -18.95
CA LYS A 343 -16.73 -21.09 -19.76
C LYS A 343 -15.44 -21.83 -20.11
N VAL A 344 -14.38 -21.10 -20.47
CA VAL A 344 -13.13 -21.69 -20.98
C VAL A 344 -12.39 -22.48 -19.89
N GLY A 345 -12.44 -22.04 -18.63
CA GLY A 345 -11.87 -22.80 -17.53
C GLY A 345 -12.59 -24.13 -17.34
N TRP A 346 -13.92 -24.10 -17.32
CA TRP A 346 -14.75 -25.30 -17.13
C TRP A 346 -14.59 -26.33 -18.26
N GLU A 347 -14.48 -25.89 -19.53
CA GLU A 347 -14.28 -26.80 -20.66
C GLU A 347 -12.86 -27.41 -20.75
N LYS A 348 -11.88 -26.94 -19.95
CA LYS A 348 -10.53 -27.53 -19.89
C LYS A 348 -10.40 -28.67 -18.88
N ASP A 349 -11.34 -28.75 -17.94
CA ASP A 349 -11.37 -29.77 -16.88
C ASP A 349 -12.20 -31.01 -17.27
N ASP A 350 -12.86 -30.98 -18.44
CA ASP A 350 -13.51 -32.10 -19.14
C ASP A 350 -12.59 -32.71 -20.22
#